data_AF-A0A2S7F5P8-F1
#
_entry.id   AF-A0A2S7F5P8-F1
#
_cell.length_a   1.000
_cell.length_b   1.000
_cell.length_c   1.000
_cell.angle_alpha   90.00
_cell.angle_beta   90.00
_cell.angle_gamma   90.00
#
_symmetry.space_group_name_H-M   'P 1'
#
loop_
_entity.id
_entity.type
_entity.pdbx_description
1 polymer ?
#
loop_
_entity_poly.entity_id
_entity_poly.type
_entity_poly.pdbx_seq_one_letter_code
_entity_poly.pdbx_strand_id
1 'polypeptide(L)'
;MEKFGTVLAVVGTIIFIVSIWMVFGYLYFKKGSIKKGLLLLLVSLILVAGGVVIGVQGVWNNAEKGISLSQEVIDIVETTGAEQATKEEQAKVGSSVFLKINEDDWTKYEDKIKDYYVAWQKSLNPQADDETIRTEFKNLREQALLK
;
A
#
# COMPACT_ATOMS: atom_id res chain seq x y z
N MET A 1 7.59 4.27 -7.23
CA MET A 1 8.11 5.54 -6.68
C MET A 1 8.89 5.34 -5.38
N GLU A 2 8.46 4.46 -4.48
CA GLU A 2 9.18 4.15 -3.21
C GLU A 2 10.67 3.82 -3.41
N LYS A 3 11.00 2.87 -4.29
CA LYS A 3 12.40 2.47 -4.53
C LYS A 3 13.28 3.63 -5.00
N PHE A 4 12.70 4.61 -5.71
CA PHE A 4 13.42 5.78 -6.20
C PHE A 4 13.68 6.80 -5.06
N GLY A 5 12.68 7.07 -4.22
CA GLY A 5 12.84 7.95 -3.05
C GLY A 5 13.87 7.41 -2.06
N THR A 6 13.83 6.10 -1.77
CA THR A 6 14.81 5.44 -0.90
C THR A 6 16.24 5.53 -1.46
N VAL A 7 16.42 5.30 -2.75
CA VAL A 7 17.75 5.43 -3.40
C VAL A 7 18.26 6.87 -3.31
N LEU A 8 17.41 7.86 -3.56
CA LEU A 8 17.78 9.27 -3.47
C LEU A 8 18.22 9.66 -2.05
N ALA A 9 17.50 9.18 -1.02
CA ALA A 9 17.83 9.42 0.38
C ALA A 9 19.16 8.76 0.80
N VAL A 10 19.43 7.54 0.33
CA VAL A 10 20.70 6.83 0.58
C VAL A 10 21.87 7.57 -0.05
N VAL A 11 21.74 7.99 -1.32
CA VAL A 11 22.78 8.76 -2.02
C VAL A 11 23.04 10.09 -1.31
N GLY A 12 21.98 10.80 -0.89
CA GLY A 12 22.10 12.03 -0.11
C GLY A 12 22.86 11.81 1.21
N THR A 13 22.58 10.73 1.93
CA THR A 13 23.24 10.39 3.20
C THR A 13 24.73 10.12 3.02
N ILE A 14 25.14 9.42 1.95
CA ILE A 14 26.56 9.18 1.65
C ILE A 14 27.27 10.51 1.39
N ILE A 15 26.68 11.39 0.59
CA ILE A 15 27.24 12.72 0.29
C ILE A 15 27.33 13.55 1.57
N PHE A 16 26.34 13.46 2.47
CA PHE A 16 26.35 14.16 3.75
C PHE A 16 27.54 13.77 4.62
N ILE A 17 27.83 12.47 4.75
CA ILE A 17 28.98 11.97 5.52
C ILE A 17 30.30 12.51 4.95
N VAL A 18 30.47 12.46 3.62
CA VAL A 18 31.66 12.99 2.95
C VAL A 18 31.79 14.51 3.14
N SER A 19 30.66 15.22 3.10
CA SER A 19 30.62 16.68 3.30
C SER A 19 31.04 17.08 4.71
N ILE A 20 30.54 16.36 5.72
CA ILE A 20 30.96 16.55 7.12
C ILE A 20 32.47 16.33 7.24
N TRP A 21 33.01 15.26 6.67
CA TRP A 21 34.46 15.00 6.69
C TRP A 21 35.27 16.14 6.06
N MET A 22 34.81 16.73 4.96
CA MET A 22 35.48 17.90 4.35
C MET A 22 35.39 19.16 5.22
N VAL A 23 34.24 19.41 5.84
CA VAL A 23 34.05 20.58 6.73
C VAL A 23 34.93 20.44 7.97
N PHE A 24 34.91 19.29 8.63
CA PHE A 24 35.78 19.01 9.79
C PHE A 24 37.26 18.99 9.41
N GLY A 25 37.62 18.40 8.26
CA GLY A 25 38.98 18.41 7.75
C GLY A 25 39.53 19.83 7.53
N TYR A 26 38.68 20.74 7.07
CA TYR A 26 39.04 22.15 6.98
C TYR A 26 39.12 22.83 8.35
N LEU A 27 38.15 22.60 9.24
CA LEU A 27 38.11 23.26 10.55
C LEU A 27 39.28 22.84 11.45
N TYR A 28 39.66 21.57 11.45
CA TYR A 28 40.71 21.04 12.33
C TYR A 28 42.11 21.06 11.70
N PHE A 29 42.23 20.76 10.41
CA PHE A 29 43.53 20.62 9.75
C PHE A 29 43.83 21.72 8.73
N LYS A 30 42.93 22.70 8.55
CA LYS A 30 42.97 23.72 7.47
C LYS A 30 43.18 23.11 6.08
N LYS A 31 42.77 21.87 5.89
CA LYS A 31 42.95 21.11 4.64
C LYS A 31 41.66 21.09 3.85
N GLY A 32 41.70 21.58 2.62
CA GLY A 32 40.54 21.58 1.70
C GLY A 32 39.82 22.92 1.58
N SER A 33 38.53 22.90 1.20
CA SER A 33 37.72 24.10 0.96
C SER A 33 36.40 24.06 1.72
N ILE A 34 36.24 24.94 2.70
CA ILE A 34 35.00 25.07 3.49
C ILE A 34 33.77 25.38 2.63
N LYS A 35 33.95 26.19 1.57
CA LYS A 35 32.87 26.54 0.63
C LYS A 35 32.33 25.31 -0.10
N LYS A 36 33.22 24.42 -0.56
CA LYS A 36 32.84 23.16 -1.22
C LYS A 36 32.17 22.21 -0.24
N GLY A 37 32.70 22.11 0.99
CA GLY A 37 32.10 21.30 2.06
C GLY A 37 30.68 21.74 2.40
N LEU A 38 30.45 23.04 2.65
CA LEU A 38 29.12 23.59 2.93
C LEU A 38 28.14 23.41 1.76
N LEU A 39 28.59 23.61 0.51
CA LEU A 39 27.75 23.43 -0.66
C LEU A 39 27.27 21.98 -0.79
N LEU A 40 28.18 21.01 -0.63
CA LEU A 40 27.84 19.58 -0.65
C LEU A 40 26.93 19.19 0.53
N LEU A 41 27.09 19.84 1.68
CA LEU A 41 26.24 19.64 2.85
C LEU A 41 24.80 20.13 2.58
N LEU A 42 24.63 21.29 1.93
CA LEU A 42 23.33 21.78 1.52
C LEU A 42 22.68 20.87 0.46
N VAL A 43 23.45 20.47 -0.56
CA VAL A 43 22.94 19.57 -1.62
C VAL A 43 22.53 18.22 -1.06
N SER A 44 23.33 17.64 -0.15
CA SER A 44 22.98 16.36 0.49
C SER A 44 21.72 16.45 1.35
N LEU A 45 21.53 17.55 2.09
CA LEU A 45 20.30 17.77 2.86
C LEU A 45 19.07 17.84 1.94
N ILE A 46 19.16 18.53 0.80
CA ILE A 46 18.07 18.61 -0.18
C ILE A 46 17.77 17.22 -0.76
N LEU A 47 18.81 16.43 -1.09
CA LEU A 47 18.64 15.07 -1.60
C LEU A 47 17.98 14.14 -0.58
N VAL A 48 18.38 14.21 0.69
CA VAL A 48 17.77 13.41 1.76
C VAL A 48 16.32 13.82 1.97
N ALA A 49 16.04 15.12 2.15
CA ALA A 49 14.69 15.61 2.36
C ALA A 49 13.77 15.28 1.16
N GLY A 50 14.23 15.52 -0.06
CA GLY A 50 13.49 15.18 -1.27
C GLY A 50 13.25 13.67 -1.41
N GLY A 51 14.25 12.85 -1.11
CA GLY A 51 14.13 11.39 -1.16
C GLY A 51 13.11 10.85 -0.16
N VAL A 52 13.11 11.38 1.06
CA VAL A 52 12.12 11.04 2.10
C VAL A 52 10.71 11.46 1.67
N VAL A 53 10.53 12.69 1.18
CA VAL A 53 9.22 13.17 0.73
C VAL A 53 8.66 12.32 -0.42
N ILE A 54 9.49 12.01 -1.42
CA ILE A 54 9.08 11.15 -2.56
C ILE A 54 8.80 9.72 -2.09
N GLY A 55 9.60 9.20 -1.15
CA GLY A 55 9.39 7.88 -0.54
C GLY A 55 8.04 7.81 0.17
N VAL A 56 7.76 8.78 1.05
CA VAL A 56 6.49 8.89 1.78
C VAL A 56 5.33 9.06 0.80
N GLN A 57 5.39 10.00 -0.14
CA GLN A 57 4.33 10.15 -1.15
C GLN A 57 4.09 8.87 -1.96
N GLY A 58 5.14 8.11 -2.24
CA GLY A 58 5.03 6.79 -2.88
C GLY A 58 4.26 5.77 -2.04
N VAL A 59 4.55 5.69 -0.74
CA VAL A 59 3.83 4.80 0.20
C VAL A 59 2.38 5.20 0.31
N TRP A 60 2.10 6.51 0.43
CA TRP A 60 0.74 7.03 0.56
C TRP A 60 -0.08 6.77 -0.71
N ASN A 61 0.49 6.99 -1.90
CA ASN A 61 -0.16 6.68 -3.17
C ASN A 61 -0.41 5.17 -3.35
N ASN A 62 0.51 4.32 -2.88
CA ASN A 62 0.29 2.87 -2.89
C ASN A 62 -0.83 2.45 -1.92
N ALA A 63 -0.88 3.02 -0.72
CA ALA A 63 -1.95 2.78 0.24
C ALA A 63 -3.31 3.30 -0.28
N GLU A 64 -3.31 4.43 -0.98
CA GLU A 64 -4.49 5.03 -1.60
C GLU A 64 -5.05 4.15 -2.71
N LYS A 65 -4.19 3.49 -3.50
CA LYS A 65 -4.59 2.56 -4.57
C LYS A 65 -5.15 1.23 -4.07
N GLY A 66 -5.00 0.91 -2.79
CA GLY A 66 -5.44 -0.37 -2.26
C GLY A 66 -4.53 -1.55 -2.61
N ILE A 67 -4.88 -2.73 -2.09
CA ILE A 67 -4.13 -3.98 -2.25
C ILE A 67 -4.72 -4.82 -3.39
N SER A 68 -3.90 -5.67 -4.00
CA SER A 68 -4.39 -6.70 -4.91
C SER A 68 -5.03 -7.86 -4.15
N LEU A 69 -6.00 -8.51 -4.79
CA LEU A 69 -6.51 -9.79 -4.27
C LEU A 69 -5.38 -10.82 -4.28
N SER A 70 -5.41 -11.72 -3.28
CA SER A 70 -4.46 -12.84 -3.27
C SER A 70 -4.79 -13.81 -4.40
N GLN A 71 -3.76 -14.48 -4.93
CA GLN A 71 -3.95 -15.47 -5.99
C GLN A 71 -4.90 -16.59 -5.57
N GLU A 72 -4.85 -17.01 -4.31
CA GLU A 72 -5.77 -18.02 -3.77
C GLU A 72 -7.24 -17.57 -3.86
N VAL A 73 -7.54 -16.31 -3.54
CA VAL A 73 -8.91 -15.77 -3.66
C VAL A 73 -9.33 -15.73 -5.12
N ILE A 74 -8.44 -15.31 -6.02
CA ILE A 74 -8.69 -15.27 -7.47
C ILE A 74 -9.01 -16.68 -7.98
N ASP A 75 -8.20 -17.68 -7.60
CA ASP A 75 -8.36 -19.06 -8.05
C ASP A 75 -9.72 -19.63 -7.59
N ILE A 76 -10.11 -19.39 -6.33
CA ILE A 76 -11.43 -19.82 -5.82
C ILE A 76 -12.57 -19.18 -6.63
N VAL A 77 -12.49 -17.87 -6.88
CA VAL A 77 -13.50 -17.05 -7.56
C VAL A 77 -13.64 -17.40 -9.05
N GLU A 78 -12.58 -17.91 -9.67
CA GLU A 78 -12.57 -18.30 -11.08
C GLU A 78 -12.94 -19.78 -11.30
N THR A 79 -12.74 -20.64 -10.31
CA THR A 79 -12.94 -22.10 -10.47
C THR A 79 -14.22 -22.63 -9.82
N THR A 80 -14.69 -22.01 -8.74
CA THR A 80 -15.83 -22.50 -7.96
C THR A 80 -16.94 -21.44 -7.93
N GLY A 81 -18.20 -21.88 -7.86
CA GLY A 81 -19.33 -20.98 -7.63
C GLY A 81 -19.58 -20.73 -6.14
N ALA A 82 -20.12 -19.57 -5.78
CA ALA A 82 -20.36 -19.17 -4.38
C ALA A 82 -21.14 -20.22 -3.56
N GLU A 83 -22.18 -20.82 -4.15
CA GLU A 83 -23.02 -21.83 -3.47
C GLU A 83 -22.35 -23.22 -3.35
N GLN A 84 -21.38 -23.51 -4.22
CA GLN A 84 -20.67 -24.79 -4.25
C GLN A 84 -19.40 -24.76 -3.37
N ALA A 85 -18.92 -23.56 -3.06
CA ALA A 85 -17.77 -23.34 -2.20
C ALA A 85 -18.05 -23.77 -0.75
N THR A 86 -17.03 -24.26 -0.07
CA THR A 86 -17.08 -24.54 1.36
C THR A 86 -17.29 -23.27 2.16
N LYS A 87 -17.77 -23.39 3.41
CA LYS A 87 -17.95 -22.21 4.29
C LYS A 87 -16.66 -21.42 4.51
N GLU A 88 -15.52 -22.10 4.51
CA GLU A 88 -14.21 -21.48 4.67
C GLU A 88 -13.82 -20.67 3.42
N GLU A 89 -14.04 -21.21 2.22
CA GLU A 89 -13.83 -20.50 0.96
C GLU A 89 -14.79 -19.32 0.80
N GLN A 90 -16.07 -19.51 1.18
CA GLN A 90 -17.07 -18.45 1.24
C GLN A 90 -16.62 -17.29 2.12
N ALA A 91 -16.16 -17.58 3.34
CA ALA A 91 -15.63 -16.58 4.26
C ALA A 91 -14.36 -15.91 3.71
N LYS A 92 -13.44 -16.69 3.13
CA LYS A 92 -12.17 -16.18 2.60
C LYS A 92 -12.40 -15.17 1.48
N VAL A 93 -13.20 -15.53 0.48
CA VAL A 93 -13.53 -14.61 -0.62
C VAL A 93 -14.40 -13.46 -0.11
N GLY A 94 -15.49 -13.75 0.61
CA GLY A 94 -16.46 -12.75 1.07
C GLY A 94 -15.84 -11.70 2.00
N SER A 95 -14.87 -12.07 2.83
CA SER A 95 -14.15 -11.13 3.70
C SER A 95 -13.28 -10.12 2.94
N SER A 96 -13.05 -10.30 1.64
CA SER A 96 -12.32 -9.33 0.82
C SER A 96 -13.01 -7.96 0.77
N VAL A 97 -14.32 -7.89 1.04
CA VAL A 97 -15.07 -6.61 1.14
C VAL A 97 -14.53 -5.70 2.25
N PHE A 98 -13.91 -6.24 3.29
CA PHE A 98 -13.36 -5.45 4.40
C PHE A 98 -12.02 -4.80 4.05
N LEU A 99 -11.41 -5.20 2.94
CA LEU A 99 -10.11 -4.74 2.49
C LEU A 99 -10.28 -3.65 1.42
N LYS A 100 -9.36 -2.67 1.43
CA LYS A 100 -9.27 -1.71 0.34
C LYS A 100 -8.62 -2.37 -0.87
N ILE A 101 -9.40 -3.14 -1.63
CA ILE A 101 -8.94 -3.76 -2.88
C ILE A 101 -8.79 -2.68 -3.96
N ASN A 102 -7.74 -2.81 -4.78
CA ASN A 102 -7.49 -1.92 -5.90
C ASN A 102 -8.64 -1.93 -6.91
N GLU A 103 -8.78 -0.84 -7.66
CA GLU A 103 -9.92 -0.63 -8.55
C GLU A 103 -10.02 -1.68 -9.67
N ASP A 104 -8.88 -2.15 -10.20
CA ASP A 104 -8.83 -3.11 -11.31
C ASP A 104 -9.39 -4.47 -10.87
N ASP A 105 -8.90 -5.00 -9.74
CA ASP A 105 -9.38 -6.25 -9.15
C ASP A 105 -10.82 -6.12 -8.66
N TRP A 106 -11.15 -4.98 -8.04
CA TRP A 106 -12.51 -4.72 -7.55
C TRP A 106 -13.52 -4.73 -8.70
N THR A 107 -13.27 -3.97 -9.77
CA THR A 107 -14.14 -3.90 -10.95
C THR A 107 -14.33 -5.28 -11.59
N LYS A 108 -13.30 -6.12 -11.56
CA LYS A 108 -13.35 -7.47 -12.15
C LYS A 108 -14.12 -8.48 -11.29
N TYR A 109 -13.99 -8.41 -9.97
CA TYR A 109 -14.44 -9.47 -9.07
C TYR A 109 -15.54 -9.06 -8.09
N GLU A 110 -15.95 -7.80 -8.03
CA GLU A 110 -16.94 -7.28 -7.07
C GLU A 110 -18.20 -8.15 -7.01
N ASP A 111 -18.82 -8.44 -8.16
CA ASP A 111 -20.07 -9.21 -8.19
C ASP A 111 -19.90 -10.61 -7.60
N LYS A 112 -18.77 -11.26 -7.89
CA LYS A 112 -18.47 -12.58 -7.34
C LYS A 112 -18.17 -12.50 -5.85
N ILE A 113 -17.39 -11.52 -5.40
CA ILE A 113 -17.10 -11.30 -3.97
C ILE A 113 -18.40 -11.07 -3.19
N LYS A 114 -19.34 -10.29 -3.76
CA LYS A 114 -20.68 -10.06 -3.21
C LYS A 114 -21.49 -11.35 -3.10
N ASP A 115 -21.51 -12.18 -4.14
CA ASP A 115 -22.24 -13.45 -4.10
C ASP A 115 -21.65 -14.42 -3.07
N TYR A 116 -20.32 -14.49 -2.96
CA TYR A 116 -19.63 -15.24 -1.91
C TYR A 116 -19.92 -14.71 -0.51
N TYR A 117 -19.97 -13.38 -0.34
CA TYR A 117 -20.35 -12.75 0.94
C TYR A 117 -21.80 -13.07 1.31
N VAL A 118 -22.74 -13.02 0.36
CA VAL A 118 -24.15 -13.38 0.61
C VAL A 118 -24.27 -14.86 1.00
N ALA A 119 -23.61 -15.75 0.28
CA ALA A 119 -23.59 -17.17 0.58
C ALA A 119 -23.00 -17.43 1.98
N TRP A 120 -21.90 -16.75 2.32
CA TRP A 120 -21.28 -16.84 3.64
C TRP A 120 -22.24 -16.39 4.75
N GLN A 121 -22.88 -15.23 4.63
CA GLN A 121 -23.82 -14.70 5.63
C GLN A 121 -25.03 -15.63 5.82
N LYS A 122 -25.58 -16.15 4.72
CA LYS A 122 -26.67 -17.14 4.78
C LYS A 122 -26.25 -18.46 5.42
N SER A 123 -24.99 -18.87 5.25
CA SER A 123 -24.44 -20.08 5.88
C SER A 123 -24.37 -19.98 7.41
N LEU A 124 -24.34 -18.73 7.94
CA LEU A 124 -24.34 -18.39 9.36
C LEU A 124 -25.76 -18.15 9.87
N ASN A 125 -26.60 -17.46 9.08
CA ASN A 125 -28.00 -17.19 9.38
C ASN A 125 -28.90 -17.41 8.14
N PRO A 126 -29.52 -18.60 7.98
CA PRO A 126 -30.33 -18.91 6.80
C PRO A 126 -31.60 -18.06 6.63
N GLN A 127 -32.05 -17.38 7.69
CA GLN A 127 -33.24 -16.51 7.68
C GLN A 127 -32.90 -15.05 7.36
N ALA A 128 -31.62 -14.73 7.16
CA ALA A 128 -31.20 -13.38 6.83
C ALA A 128 -31.70 -13.00 5.42
N ASP A 129 -32.23 -11.79 5.32
CA ASP A 129 -32.75 -11.23 4.08
C ASP A 129 -31.64 -10.82 3.12
N ASP A 130 -31.76 -11.22 1.84
CA ASP A 130 -30.76 -10.98 0.80
C ASP A 130 -30.52 -9.49 0.54
N GLU A 131 -31.59 -8.69 0.56
CA GLU A 131 -31.50 -7.26 0.27
C GLU A 131 -30.73 -6.53 1.38
N THR A 132 -30.99 -6.93 2.62
CA THR A 132 -30.26 -6.45 3.80
C THR A 132 -28.77 -6.79 3.71
N ILE A 133 -28.42 -8.04 3.38
CA ILE A 133 -27.01 -8.45 3.25
C ILE A 133 -26.32 -7.71 2.10
N ARG A 134 -26.98 -7.55 0.95
CA ARG A 134 -26.44 -6.81 -0.20
C ARG A 134 -26.24 -5.33 0.11
N THR A 135 -27.11 -4.75 0.94
CA THR A 135 -26.96 -3.36 1.42
C THR A 135 -25.79 -3.24 2.39
N GLU A 136 -25.65 -4.18 3.32
CA GLU A 136 -24.50 -4.24 4.21
C GLU A 136 -23.18 -4.36 3.43
N PHE A 137 -23.12 -5.20 2.41
CA PHE A 137 -21.95 -5.34 1.53
C PHE A 137 -21.51 -4.00 0.92
N LYS A 138 -22.46 -3.20 0.41
CA LYS A 138 -22.17 -1.88 -0.14
C LYS A 138 -21.61 -0.93 0.92
N ASN A 139 -22.24 -0.90 2.10
CA ASN A 139 -21.77 -0.09 3.22
C ASN A 139 -20.36 -0.49 3.66
N LEU A 140 -20.06 -1.79 3.68
CA LEU A 140 -18.73 -2.30 4.01
C LEU A 140 -17.68 -1.87 2.98
N ARG A 141 -18.03 -1.91 1.68
CA ARG A 141 -17.15 -1.41 0.63
C ARG A 141 -16.87 0.07 0.79
N GLU A 142 -17.89 0.89 1.04
CA GLU A 142 -17.72 2.32 1.28
C GLU A 142 -16.80 2.58 2.49
N GLN A 143 -16.99 1.84 3.58
CA GLN A 143 -16.10 1.93 4.75
C GLN A 143 -14.67 1.50 4.45
N ALA A 144 -14.47 0.47 3.62
CA ALA A 144 -13.14 0.01 3.23
C ALA A 144 -12.41 1.03 2.36
N LEU A 145 -13.12 1.78 1.52
CA LEU A 145 -12.55 2.84 0.68
C LEU A 145 -12.09 4.06 1.48
N LEU A 146 -12.71 4.30 2.65
CA LEU A 146 -12.35 5.40 3.56
C LEU A 146 -11.13 5.10 4.44
N LYS A 147 -10.64 3.86 4.45
CA LYS A 147 -9.41 3.45 5.14
C LYS A 147 -8.17 3.67 4.28
#